data_AF-A0A7C4ZRG6-F1
#
_entry.id   AF-A0A7C4ZRG6-F1
#
_cell.length_a   1.000
_cell.length_b   1.000
_cell.length_c   1.000
_cell.angle_alpha   90.00
_cell.angle_beta   90.00
_cell.angle_gamma   90.00
#
_symmetry.space_group_name_H-M   'P 1'
#
loop_
_entity.id
_entity.type
_entity.pdbx_description
1 polymer ?
#
loop_
_entity_poly.entity_id
_entity_poly.type
_entity_poly.pdbx_seq_one_letter_code
_entity_poly.pdbx_strand_id
1 'polypeptide(L)'
;MWISVSQPLTFYLNAYEIRPQIPSNPLEAFRIALNIDAETREHLSSILRENHIVFHYQSSDYFEYKAGYYIYDVERWSEIIKSNKIISKLEHHKECVEAVSYVVRSAISKLIENKLEAIEGLRKVRSRIDERKFYFSQDLLKDKSSIFGYYRCFVYRVEYIHRPTKKLLLLILPSVLITGKESLEGLIKERKVPTELLLGLPFKVRQEIDQDARIGVVYVGFLENITGDIAIVRPADLTITETISVPLKNLYAIGRIDLYRKVVEFLGEDYDLLYDYKGELTFTWEKGKKMENAPLRMEEEVKNICKELFAKKVFPLKLQEVTYTLSNDPISPEIREE
;
A
#
# COMPACT_ATOMS: atom_id res chain seq x y z
N MET A 1 -31.43 18.55 -34.52
CA MET A 1 -31.05 18.98 -33.16
C MET A 1 -30.63 17.76 -32.37
N TRP A 2 -29.33 17.59 -32.16
CA TRP A 2 -28.82 16.56 -31.27
C TRP A 2 -28.83 17.15 -29.86
N ILE A 3 -29.68 16.61 -29.00
CA ILE A 3 -29.62 16.92 -27.56
C ILE A 3 -28.34 16.26 -27.06
N SER A 4 -27.30 17.07 -26.96
CA SER A 4 -26.10 16.78 -26.18
C SER A 4 -26.55 16.61 -24.73
N VAL A 5 -26.87 15.38 -24.33
CA VAL A 5 -26.96 15.04 -22.91
C VAL A 5 -25.51 15.12 -22.42
N SER A 6 -25.16 16.26 -21.84
CA SER A 6 -23.96 16.36 -21.02
C SER A 6 -24.12 15.36 -19.89
N GLN A 7 -23.52 14.17 -20.04
CA GLN A 7 -23.33 13.32 -18.88
C GLN A 7 -22.55 14.16 -17.88
N PRO A 8 -23.06 14.38 -16.66
CA PRO A 8 -22.22 14.96 -15.64
C PRO A 8 -20.98 14.08 -15.58
N LEU A 9 -19.81 14.68 -15.67
CA LEU A 9 -18.58 14.08 -15.18
C LEU A 9 -18.74 13.95 -13.67
N THR A 10 -19.62 13.05 -13.22
CA THR A 10 -19.59 12.50 -11.88
C THR A 10 -18.24 11.80 -11.80
N PHE A 11 -17.24 12.54 -11.35
CA PHE A 11 -16.03 11.96 -10.81
C PHE A 11 -16.51 11.07 -9.68
N TYR A 12 -16.56 9.76 -9.94
CA TYR A 12 -16.75 8.75 -8.91
C TYR A 12 -15.57 8.85 -7.96
N LEU A 13 -15.71 9.67 -6.93
CA LEU A 13 -14.85 9.62 -5.78
C LEU A 13 -15.21 8.32 -5.08
N ASN A 14 -14.34 7.32 -5.19
CA ASN A 14 -14.39 6.07 -4.40
C ASN A 14 -14.07 6.39 -2.93
N ALA A 15 -14.83 7.31 -2.34
CA ALA A 15 -14.58 7.97 -1.09
C ALA A 15 -15.80 7.80 -0.18
N TYR A 16 -15.59 7.15 0.96
CA TYR A 16 -16.62 6.89 1.96
C TYR A 16 -16.37 7.78 3.17
N GLU A 17 -17.41 8.33 3.76
CA GLU A 17 -17.29 9.21 4.92
C GLU A 17 -16.99 8.39 6.18
N ILE A 18 -15.95 8.79 6.92
CA ILE A 18 -15.66 8.28 8.25
C ILE A 18 -16.32 9.22 9.26
N ARG A 19 -17.32 8.72 9.99
CA ARG A 19 -18.16 9.50 10.89
C ARG A 19 -17.91 9.12 12.34
N PRO A 20 -17.55 10.06 13.23
CA PRO A 20 -17.61 9.79 14.66
C PRO A 20 -19.07 9.65 15.10
N GLN A 21 -19.31 8.83 16.11
CA GLN A 21 -20.61 8.75 16.78
C GLN A 21 -20.94 10.10 17.43
N ILE A 22 -22.20 10.53 17.30
CA ILE A 22 -22.68 11.79 17.85
C ILE A 22 -23.45 11.51 19.16
N PRO A 23 -23.22 12.28 20.23
CA PRO A 23 -22.22 13.34 20.37
C PRO A 23 -20.80 12.78 20.48
N SER A 24 -19.82 13.47 19.88
CA SER A 24 -18.40 13.14 20.01
C SER A 24 -17.69 14.14 20.90
N ASN A 25 -17.10 13.67 22.00
CA ASN A 25 -16.22 14.51 22.81
C ASN A 25 -14.91 14.80 22.05
N PRO A 26 -14.26 15.95 22.28
CA PRO A 26 -12.90 16.18 21.81
C PRO A 26 -11.95 15.09 22.32
N LEU A 27 -10.97 14.74 21.49
CA LEU A 27 -9.88 13.84 21.83
C LEU A 27 -8.82 14.60 22.64
N GLU A 28 -8.19 13.93 23.59
CA GLU A 28 -6.97 14.44 24.22
C GLU A 28 -5.75 14.02 23.41
N ALA A 29 -4.83 14.92 23.11
CA ALA A 29 -3.56 14.57 22.48
C ALA A 29 -2.39 15.22 23.22
N PHE A 30 -1.28 14.50 23.35
CA PHE A 30 -0.01 15.13 23.66
C PHE A 30 0.66 15.60 22.39
N ARG A 31 0.95 16.89 22.30
CA ARG A 31 1.74 17.48 21.21
C ARG A 31 3.17 17.69 21.64
N ILE A 32 4.10 17.06 20.93
CA ILE A 32 5.54 17.35 21.00
C ILE A 32 5.88 18.27 19.83
N ALA A 33 6.40 19.46 20.12
CA ALA A 33 6.78 20.43 19.10
C ALA A 33 8.03 19.97 18.30
N LEU A 34 8.20 20.50 17.09
CA LEU A 34 9.29 20.09 16.18
C LEU A 34 10.65 20.74 16.47
N ASN A 35 10.77 21.51 17.56
CA ASN A 35 12.01 22.11 18.04
C ASN A 35 12.94 21.07 18.71
N ILE A 36 13.16 19.96 18.02
CA ILE A 36 14.02 18.85 18.41
C ILE A 36 15.02 18.57 17.27
N ASP A 37 16.21 18.09 17.61
CA ASP A 37 17.22 17.73 16.63
C ASP A 37 16.80 16.49 15.80
N ALA A 38 17.51 16.26 14.69
CA ALA A 38 17.16 15.20 13.74
C ALA A 38 17.27 13.79 14.33
N GLU A 39 18.28 13.53 15.17
CA GLU A 39 18.50 12.24 15.81
C GLU A 39 17.38 11.94 16.82
N THR A 40 17.03 12.91 17.67
CA THR A 40 15.90 12.79 18.61
C THR A 40 14.58 12.57 17.88
N ARG A 41 14.37 13.24 16.74
CA ARG A 41 13.16 13.08 15.91
C ARG A 41 13.07 11.68 15.28
N GLU A 42 14.17 11.16 14.76
CA GLU A 42 14.24 9.80 14.22
C GLU A 42 13.99 8.77 15.31
N HIS A 43 14.61 8.93 16.48
CA HIS A 43 14.43 8.07 17.64
C HIS A 43 12.98 8.08 18.15
N LEU A 44 12.36 9.27 18.30
CA LEU A 44 10.94 9.41 18.64
C LEU A 44 10.05 8.67 17.64
N SER A 45 10.31 8.86 16.34
CA SER A 45 9.55 8.20 15.28
C SER A 45 9.71 6.67 15.33
N SER A 46 10.90 6.16 15.67
CA SER A 46 11.15 4.73 15.87
C SER A 46 10.35 4.18 17.03
N ILE A 47 10.44 4.82 18.21
CA ILE A 47 9.72 4.41 19.43
C ILE A 47 8.22 4.36 19.18
N LEU A 48 7.65 5.40 18.58
CA LEU A 48 6.21 5.45 18.30
C LEU A 48 5.78 4.31 17.38
N ARG A 49 6.59 3.95 16.36
CA ARG A 49 6.31 2.86 15.43
C ARG A 49 6.47 1.48 16.09
N GLU A 50 7.58 1.24 16.77
CA GLU A 50 7.90 -0.02 17.46
C GLU A 50 6.87 -0.37 18.53
N ASN A 51 6.39 0.64 19.25
CA ASN A 51 5.37 0.47 20.27
C ASN A 51 3.94 0.52 19.70
N HIS A 52 3.76 0.64 18.38
CA HIS A 52 2.44 0.75 17.75
C HIS A 52 1.57 1.89 18.35
N ILE A 53 2.21 2.99 18.78
CA ILE A 53 1.51 4.16 19.33
C ILE A 53 0.80 4.88 18.18
N VAL A 54 -0.45 5.27 18.42
CA VAL A 54 -1.25 6.00 17.44
C VAL A 54 -0.89 7.49 17.49
N PHE A 55 -0.34 8.00 16.40
CA PHE A 55 0.09 9.40 16.31
C PHE A 55 -0.13 10.03 14.93
N HIS A 56 -0.03 11.35 14.88
CA HIS A 56 0.05 12.13 13.65
C HIS A 56 1.28 13.05 13.68
N TYR A 57 2.04 13.05 12.58
CA TYR A 57 3.14 13.97 12.38
C TYR A 57 2.70 15.13 11.48
N GLN A 58 2.71 16.34 12.03
CA GLN A 58 2.40 17.59 11.36
C GLN A 58 3.69 18.38 11.13
N SER A 59 4.14 18.52 9.89
CA SER A 59 5.43 19.16 9.56
C SER A 59 5.44 20.68 9.69
N SER A 60 4.28 21.33 9.62
CA SER A 60 4.11 22.79 9.64
C SER A 60 2.73 23.17 10.18
N ASP A 61 2.53 24.40 10.65
CA ASP A 61 1.21 24.85 11.11
C ASP A 61 0.17 24.75 9.97
N TYR A 62 -0.99 24.12 10.22
CA TYR A 62 -2.00 23.86 9.19
C TYR A 62 -3.40 23.58 9.75
N PHE A 63 -4.45 24.09 9.08
CA PHE A 63 -5.87 23.93 9.50
C PHE A 63 -6.11 24.13 11.01
N GLU A 64 -5.58 25.22 11.59
CA GLU A 64 -5.68 25.58 13.02
C GLU A 64 -4.75 24.79 13.97
N TYR A 65 -4.02 23.77 13.48
CA TYR A 65 -3.11 22.95 14.28
C TYR A 65 -1.66 23.40 14.14
N LYS A 66 -0.89 23.30 15.23
CA LYS A 66 0.54 23.61 15.29
C LYS A 66 1.39 22.45 14.80
N ALA A 67 2.57 22.74 14.26
CA ALA A 67 3.54 21.71 13.92
C ALA A 67 3.91 20.84 15.13
N GLY A 68 4.05 19.53 14.93
CA GLY A 68 4.40 18.59 15.99
C GLY A 68 3.94 17.15 15.77
N TYR A 69 4.30 16.31 16.74
CA TYR A 69 3.76 14.95 16.88
C TYR A 69 2.56 14.99 17.83
N TYR A 70 1.38 14.67 17.30
CA TYR A 70 0.15 14.51 18.07
C TYR A 70 -0.02 13.04 18.45
N ILE A 71 0.10 12.73 19.74
CA ILE A 71 0.06 11.37 20.29
C ILE A 71 -1.27 11.19 21.03
N TYR A 72 -2.06 10.19 20.61
CA TYR A 72 -3.42 9.98 21.10
C TYR A 72 -3.52 8.88 22.17
N ASP A 73 -2.52 8.02 22.29
CA ASP A 73 -2.44 7.02 23.36
C ASP A 73 -1.71 7.63 24.58
N VAL A 74 -2.43 8.50 25.28
CA VAL A 74 -1.91 9.35 26.38
C VAL A 74 -1.36 8.50 27.53
N GLU A 75 -2.06 7.44 27.92
CA GLU A 75 -1.68 6.56 29.02
C GLU A 75 -0.39 5.81 28.69
N ARG A 76 -0.37 5.11 27.56
CA ARG A 76 0.80 4.33 27.14
C ARG A 76 2.00 5.21 26.84
N TRP A 77 1.78 6.38 26.24
CA TRP A 77 2.84 7.36 26.03
C TRP A 77 3.46 7.80 27.35
N SER A 78 2.64 8.03 28.39
CA SER A 78 3.10 8.45 29.72
C SER A 78 4.01 7.40 30.39
N GLU A 79 3.84 6.12 30.06
CA GLU A 79 4.72 5.04 30.53
C GLU A 79 6.02 4.99 29.73
N ILE A 80 5.94 5.07 28.40
CA ILE A 80 7.08 5.01 27.49
C ILE A 80 8.03 6.20 27.72
N ILE A 81 7.50 7.42 27.86
CA ILE A 81 8.32 8.61 28.04
C ILE A 81 9.14 8.57 29.33
N LYS A 82 8.62 7.97 30.40
CA LYS A 82 9.33 7.82 31.69
C LYS A 82 10.49 6.83 31.61
N SER A 83 10.39 5.81 30.77
CA SER A 83 11.37 4.73 30.67
C SER A 83 12.53 5.02 29.70
N ASN A 84 12.42 6.05 28.85
CA ASN A 84 13.41 6.33 27.81
C ASN A 84 14.13 7.67 28.03
N LYS A 85 15.44 7.61 28.34
CA LYS A 85 16.28 8.77 28.71
C LYS A 85 16.37 9.89 27.67
N ILE A 86 16.16 9.57 26.40
CA ILE A 86 16.26 10.54 25.29
C ILE A 86 14.94 11.32 25.21
N ILE A 87 13.82 10.60 25.09
CA ILE A 87 12.50 11.24 24.96
C ILE A 87 11.92 11.74 26.29
N SER A 88 12.43 11.30 27.44
CA SER A 88 11.94 11.71 28.77
C SER A 88 12.10 13.21 29.04
N LYS A 89 12.95 13.88 28.27
CA LYS A 89 13.22 15.33 28.37
C LYS A 89 12.35 16.16 27.43
N LEU A 90 11.57 15.52 26.56
CA LEU A 90 10.74 16.22 25.58
C LEU A 90 9.55 16.86 26.27
N GLU A 91 9.42 18.18 26.10
CA GLU A 91 8.23 18.90 26.51
C GLU A 91 7.05 18.47 25.63
N HIS A 92 5.91 18.21 26.28
CA HIS A 92 4.66 17.92 25.60
C HIS A 92 3.56 18.83 26.13
N HIS A 93 2.66 19.23 25.24
CA HIS A 93 1.50 20.04 25.57
C HIS A 93 0.25 19.19 25.42
N LYS A 94 -0.67 19.27 26.39
CA LYS A 94 -2.00 18.71 26.22
C LYS A 94 -2.80 19.59 25.26
N GLU A 95 -3.37 18.98 24.24
CA GLU A 95 -4.20 19.62 23.22
C GLU A 95 -5.57 18.93 23.18
N CYS A 96 -6.62 19.72 23.05
CA CYS A 96 -7.96 19.21 22.75
C CYS A 96 -8.16 19.21 21.24
N VAL A 97 -8.39 18.05 20.66
CA VAL A 97 -8.48 17.85 19.21
C VAL A 97 -9.88 17.41 18.83
N GLU A 98 -10.52 18.11 17.90
CA GLU A 98 -11.82 17.69 17.35
C GLU A 98 -11.70 16.31 16.70
N ALA A 99 -12.72 15.47 16.90
CA ALA A 99 -12.78 14.11 16.34
C ALA A 99 -12.74 14.09 14.80
N VAL A 100 -13.17 15.17 14.15
CA VAL A 100 -13.10 15.34 12.69
C VAL A 100 -12.13 16.48 12.35
N SER A 101 -10.84 16.19 12.44
CA SER A 101 -9.77 17.15 12.19
C SER A 101 -8.66 16.60 11.30
N TYR A 102 -7.87 17.50 10.74
CA TYR A 102 -6.74 17.12 9.88
C TYR A 102 -5.75 16.21 10.60
N VAL A 103 -5.42 16.52 11.86
CA VAL A 103 -4.44 15.78 12.65
C VAL A 103 -4.95 14.40 13.10
N VAL A 104 -6.26 14.13 13.02
CA VAL A 104 -6.84 12.80 13.33
C VAL A 104 -6.69 11.82 12.17
N ARG A 105 -6.49 12.28 10.92
CA ARG A 105 -6.44 11.42 9.73
C ARG A 105 -5.39 10.30 9.82
N SER A 106 -4.21 10.59 10.36
CA SER A 106 -3.13 9.60 10.48
C SER A 106 -3.40 8.60 11.61
N ALA A 107 -4.04 9.05 12.69
CA ALA A 107 -4.47 8.17 13.77
C ALA A 107 -5.48 7.13 13.26
N ILE A 108 -6.51 7.59 12.55
CA ILE A 108 -7.50 6.72 11.92
C ILE A 108 -6.85 5.79 10.89
N SER A 109 -5.94 6.32 10.07
CA SER A 109 -5.19 5.49 9.11
C SER A 109 -4.43 4.36 9.79
N LYS A 110 -3.78 4.63 10.93
CA LYS A 110 -3.01 3.63 11.66
C LYS A 110 -3.90 2.58 12.32
N LEU A 111 -5.07 2.99 12.84
CA LEU A 111 -6.07 2.06 13.37
C LEU A 111 -6.63 1.14 12.26
N ILE A 112 -6.89 1.68 11.08
CA ILE A 112 -7.28 0.88 9.89
C ILE A 112 -6.18 -0.13 9.57
N GLU A 113 -4.93 0.34 9.46
CA GLU A 113 -3.78 -0.51 9.15
C GLU A 113 -3.65 -1.67 10.12
N ASN A 114 -3.66 -1.40 11.43
CA ASN A 114 -3.51 -2.42 12.46
C ASN A 114 -4.61 -3.49 12.36
N LYS A 115 -5.86 -3.10 12.06
CA LYS A 115 -6.94 -4.08 11.84
C LYS A 115 -6.76 -4.85 10.54
N LEU A 116 -6.35 -4.22 9.45
CA LEU A 116 -6.10 -4.89 8.17
C LEU A 116 -4.98 -5.92 8.29
N GLU A 117 -3.89 -5.61 9.01
CA GLU A 117 -2.77 -6.51 9.25
C GLU A 117 -3.17 -7.77 10.06
N ALA A 118 -4.22 -7.68 10.86
CA ALA A 118 -4.75 -8.79 11.65
C ALA A 118 -5.72 -9.71 10.86
N ILE A 119 -6.12 -9.34 9.63
CA ILE A 119 -7.08 -10.11 8.84
C ILE A 119 -6.37 -11.26 8.13
N GLU A 120 -6.83 -12.49 8.38
CA GLU A 120 -6.35 -13.68 7.69
C GLU A 120 -6.53 -13.56 6.17
N GLY A 121 -5.50 -13.98 5.43
CA GLY A 121 -5.49 -13.93 3.97
C GLY A 121 -5.24 -12.53 3.38
N LEU A 122 -4.98 -11.52 4.21
CA LEU A 122 -4.59 -10.18 3.76
C LEU A 122 -3.15 -9.89 4.14
N ARG A 123 -2.38 -9.28 3.22
CA ARG A 123 -0.96 -8.98 3.42
C ARG A 123 -0.64 -7.56 2.98
N LYS A 124 0.14 -6.84 3.79
CA LYS A 124 0.67 -5.51 3.43
C LYS A 124 1.75 -5.66 2.37
N VAL A 125 1.68 -4.85 1.31
CA VAL A 125 2.77 -4.73 0.34
C VAL A 125 3.88 -3.89 0.97
N ARG A 126 5.06 -4.47 1.14
CA ARG A 126 6.22 -3.74 1.64
C ARG A 126 6.93 -3.04 0.47
N SER A 127 6.89 -1.72 0.46
CA SER A 127 7.63 -0.86 -0.48
C SER A 127 8.49 0.16 0.28
N ARG A 128 9.48 0.75 -0.40
CA ARG A 128 10.33 1.82 0.19
C ARG A 128 9.51 3.05 0.57
N ILE A 129 8.41 3.28 -0.14
CA ILE A 129 7.39 4.27 0.20
C ILE A 129 6.30 3.53 0.96
N ASP A 130 5.82 4.08 2.09
CA ASP A 130 4.69 3.53 2.83
C ASP A 130 3.38 3.80 2.08
N GLU A 131 3.21 3.10 0.96
CA GLU A 131 1.95 2.97 0.27
C GLU A 131 1.10 2.04 1.13
N ARG A 132 -0.02 2.54 1.66
CA ARG A 132 -1.01 1.77 2.43
C ARG A 132 -1.75 0.79 1.52
N LYS A 133 -0.99 -0.15 0.97
CA LYS A 133 -1.36 -1.10 -0.07
C LYS A 133 -1.39 -2.50 0.52
N PHE A 134 -2.49 -3.19 0.29
CA PHE A 134 -2.72 -4.55 0.76
C PHE A 134 -3.13 -5.43 -0.41
N TYR A 135 -2.77 -6.72 -0.35
CA TYR A 135 -3.22 -7.72 -1.30
C TYR A 135 -3.80 -8.93 -0.58
N PHE A 136 -4.78 -9.56 -1.22
CA PHE A 136 -5.34 -10.83 -0.79
C PHE A 136 -4.40 -11.94 -1.21
N SER A 137 -4.05 -12.87 -0.31
CA SER A 137 -3.09 -13.94 -0.57
C SER A 137 -3.60 -15.01 -1.53
N GLN A 138 -4.90 -15.01 -1.82
CA GLN A 138 -5.49 -15.91 -2.79
C GLN A 138 -5.14 -15.44 -4.20
N ASP A 139 -4.50 -16.33 -4.95
CA ASP A 139 -4.23 -16.12 -6.36
C ASP A 139 -5.49 -16.32 -7.20
N LEU A 140 -5.78 -15.33 -8.05
CA LEU A 140 -6.92 -15.28 -8.95
C LEU A 140 -6.83 -16.32 -10.06
N LEU A 141 -5.62 -16.58 -10.55
CA LEU A 141 -5.41 -17.43 -11.72
C LEU A 141 -5.01 -18.86 -11.38
N LYS A 142 -4.65 -19.14 -10.12
CA LYS A 142 -4.25 -20.47 -9.62
C LYS A 142 -3.35 -21.21 -10.62
N ASP A 143 -3.93 -22.18 -11.33
CA ASP A 143 -3.25 -23.10 -12.24
C ASP A 143 -3.12 -22.57 -13.68
N LYS A 144 -3.74 -21.43 -14.01
CA LYS A 144 -3.69 -20.82 -15.35
C LYS A 144 -2.38 -20.11 -15.65
N SER A 145 -1.54 -19.84 -14.64
CA SER A 145 -0.16 -19.38 -14.84
C SER A 145 0.77 -20.05 -13.86
N SER A 146 1.83 -20.68 -14.37
CA SER A 146 2.88 -21.30 -13.56
C SER A 146 3.90 -20.25 -13.12
N ILE A 147 4.22 -19.27 -13.98
CA ILE A 147 5.23 -18.25 -13.69
C ILE A 147 4.69 -17.17 -12.74
N PHE A 148 3.45 -16.72 -12.92
CA PHE A 148 2.93 -15.53 -12.27
C PHE A 148 1.74 -15.80 -11.35
N GLY A 149 1.73 -15.14 -10.20
CA GLY A 149 0.58 -15.04 -9.32
C GLY A 149 -0.10 -13.69 -9.45
N TYR A 150 -1.42 -13.71 -9.51
CA TYR A 150 -2.29 -12.55 -9.68
C TYR A 150 -3.11 -12.39 -8.42
N TYR A 151 -2.83 -11.34 -7.68
CA TYR A 151 -3.45 -11.12 -6.38
C TYR A 151 -4.29 -9.86 -6.45
N ARG A 152 -5.57 -9.96 -6.04
CA ARG A 152 -6.41 -8.78 -5.82
C ARG A 152 -5.71 -7.90 -4.80
N CYS A 153 -5.63 -6.60 -5.06
CA CYS A 153 -5.01 -5.67 -4.14
C CYS A 153 -5.73 -4.32 -4.16
N PHE A 154 -5.49 -3.52 -3.13
CA PHE A 154 -6.03 -2.17 -3.05
C PHE A 154 -5.08 -1.26 -2.30
N VAL A 155 -5.12 0.01 -2.64
CA VAL A 155 -4.55 1.11 -1.87
C VAL A 155 -5.68 1.82 -1.16
N TYR A 156 -5.48 2.24 0.09
CA TYR A 156 -6.41 3.13 0.77
C TYR A 156 -5.72 4.38 1.30
N ARG A 157 -6.50 5.46 1.45
CA ARG A 157 -6.07 6.71 2.08
C ARG A 157 -7.16 7.26 2.98
N VAL A 158 -6.74 7.95 4.04
CA VAL A 158 -7.65 8.77 4.84
C VAL A 158 -7.32 10.22 4.55
N GLU A 159 -8.28 10.92 3.97
CA GLU A 159 -8.17 12.33 3.61
C GLU A 159 -9.07 13.19 4.49
N TYR A 160 -8.71 14.46 4.66
CA TYR A 160 -9.50 15.44 5.38
C TYR A 160 -10.00 16.51 4.43
N ILE A 161 -11.30 16.77 4.46
CA ILE A 161 -11.92 17.89 3.77
C ILE A 161 -12.26 18.94 4.81
N HIS A 162 -11.83 20.17 4.60
CA HIS A 162 -12.08 21.29 5.51
C HIS A 162 -13.43 21.98 5.26
N ARG A 163 -13.87 22.08 3.99
CA ARG A 163 -15.06 22.85 3.57
C ARG A 163 -15.95 22.06 2.59
N PRO A 164 -17.28 22.28 2.56
CA PRO A 164 -18.04 23.23 3.39
C PRO A 164 -18.19 22.79 4.86
N THR A 165 -18.10 21.49 5.13
CA THR A 165 -18.08 20.91 6.48
C THR A 165 -16.85 20.03 6.64
N LYS A 166 -16.21 20.07 7.82
CA LYS A 166 -15.09 19.19 8.17
C LYS A 166 -15.51 17.72 8.00
N LYS A 167 -14.77 16.94 7.21
CA LYS A 167 -15.02 15.50 6.97
C LYS A 167 -13.72 14.72 6.92
N LEU A 168 -13.77 13.45 7.36
CA LEU A 168 -12.73 12.46 7.11
C LEU A 168 -13.23 11.47 6.07
N LEU A 169 -12.44 11.22 5.03
CA LEU A 169 -12.81 10.36 3.92
C LEU A 169 -11.88 9.16 3.82
N LEU A 170 -12.43 7.97 3.64
CA LEU A 170 -11.70 6.78 3.24
C LEU A 170 -11.75 6.65 1.72
N LEU A 171 -10.62 6.84 1.04
CA LEU A 171 -10.48 6.58 -0.39
C LEU A 171 -9.95 5.18 -0.61
N ILE A 172 -10.53 4.44 -1.56
CA ILE A 172 -10.12 3.08 -1.92
C ILE A 172 -9.86 3.00 -3.42
N LEU A 173 -8.71 2.43 -3.79
CA LEU A 173 -8.34 2.19 -5.18
C LEU A 173 -7.89 0.72 -5.35
N PRO A 174 -8.74 -0.15 -5.92
CA PRO A 174 -8.34 -1.52 -6.22
C PRO A 174 -7.39 -1.58 -7.43
N SER A 175 -6.64 -2.67 -7.51
CA SER A 175 -5.72 -3.00 -8.59
C SER A 175 -5.33 -4.49 -8.50
N VAL A 176 -4.50 -4.98 -9.42
CA VAL A 176 -3.94 -6.33 -9.36
C VAL A 176 -2.44 -6.25 -9.05
N LEU A 177 -1.98 -7.06 -8.10
CA LEU A 177 -0.57 -7.27 -7.82
C LEU A 177 -0.12 -8.54 -8.53
N ILE A 178 0.89 -8.42 -9.39
CA ILE A 178 1.49 -9.55 -10.09
C ILE A 178 2.87 -9.83 -9.52
N THR A 179 3.13 -11.08 -9.15
CA THR A 179 4.45 -11.52 -8.64
C THR A 179 4.89 -12.83 -9.28
N GLY A 180 6.20 -13.03 -9.47
CA GLY A 180 6.72 -14.36 -9.81
C GLY A 180 6.42 -15.37 -8.70
N LYS A 181 5.84 -16.51 -9.09
CA LYS A 181 5.56 -17.69 -8.25
C LYS A 181 6.71 -18.68 -8.26
N GLU A 182 7.26 -18.91 -9.45
CA GLU A 182 8.26 -19.94 -9.70
C GLU A 182 9.66 -19.32 -9.72
N SER A 183 10.62 -20.04 -9.14
CA SER A 183 12.02 -19.64 -9.17
C SER A 183 12.62 -19.94 -10.54
N LEU A 184 13.74 -19.29 -10.87
CA LEU A 184 14.50 -19.58 -12.09
C LEU A 184 14.93 -21.06 -12.13
N GLU A 185 15.24 -21.64 -10.97
CA GLU A 185 15.52 -23.07 -10.84
C GLU A 185 14.35 -23.94 -11.29
N GLY A 186 13.12 -23.66 -10.83
CA GLY A 186 11.93 -24.41 -11.22
C GLY A 186 11.66 -24.32 -12.72
N LEU A 187 11.79 -23.12 -13.30
CA LEU A 187 11.64 -22.91 -14.75
C LEU A 187 12.60 -23.77 -15.57
N ILE A 188 13.86 -23.88 -15.14
CA ILE A 188 14.90 -24.63 -15.87
C ILE A 188 14.79 -26.14 -15.59
N LYS A 189 14.77 -26.53 -14.31
CA LYS A 189 14.90 -27.93 -13.90
C LYS A 189 13.59 -28.69 -14.04
N GLU A 190 12.46 -28.08 -13.67
CA GLU A 190 11.15 -28.75 -13.65
C GLU A 190 10.41 -28.53 -14.97
N ARG A 191 10.33 -27.28 -15.43
CA ARG A 191 9.57 -26.89 -16.63
C ARG A 191 10.35 -26.99 -17.94
N LYS A 192 11.67 -27.22 -17.87
CA LYS A 192 12.56 -27.39 -19.02
C LYS A 192 12.55 -26.18 -19.97
N VAL A 193 12.38 -24.97 -19.43
CA VAL A 193 12.49 -23.73 -20.22
C VAL A 193 13.93 -23.59 -20.72
N PRO A 194 14.16 -23.41 -22.04
CA PRO A 194 15.48 -23.17 -22.60
C PRO A 194 16.12 -21.91 -22.01
N THR A 195 17.40 -21.99 -21.65
CA THR A 195 18.12 -20.89 -21.01
C THR A 195 18.18 -19.67 -21.92
N GLU A 196 18.22 -19.86 -23.24
CA GLU A 196 18.24 -18.80 -24.25
C GLU A 196 16.98 -17.91 -24.21
N LEU A 197 15.85 -18.44 -23.73
CA LEU A 197 14.63 -17.66 -23.53
C LEU A 197 14.65 -16.83 -22.24
N LEU A 198 15.53 -17.17 -21.30
CA LEU A 198 15.62 -16.57 -19.96
C LEU A 198 16.73 -15.52 -19.88
N LEU A 199 17.81 -15.69 -20.65
CA LEU A 199 18.92 -14.74 -20.70
C LEU A 199 18.44 -13.35 -21.15
N GLY A 200 18.98 -12.32 -20.50
CA GLY A 200 18.61 -10.92 -20.69
C GLY A 200 17.31 -10.50 -20.01
N LEU A 201 16.49 -11.43 -19.50
CA LEU A 201 15.28 -11.07 -18.77
C LEU A 201 15.61 -10.54 -17.37
N PRO A 202 14.85 -9.55 -16.88
CA PRO A 202 14.99 -9.11 -15.50
C PRO A 202 14.48 -10.19 -14.54
N PHE A 203 15.02 -10.27 -13.34
CA PHE A 203 14.54 -11.10 -12.26
C PHE A 203 14.63 -10.33 -10.94
N LYS A 204 13.67 -10.59 -10.05
CA LYS A 204 13.72 -10.17 -8.66
C LYS A 204 14.61 -11.12 -7.90
N VAL A 205 15.69 -10.60 -7.35
CA VAL A 205 16.62 -11.31 -6.49
C VAL A 205 16.10 -11.27 -5.05
N ARG A 206 16.02 -12.42 -4.39
CA ARG A 206 15.76 -12.55 -2.95
C ARG A 206 16.99 -13.17 -2.31
N GLN A 207 17.87 -12.36 -1.71
CA GLN A 207 19.03 -12.88 -0.98
C GLN A 207 18.67 -13.11 0.48
N GLU A 208 19.13 -14.22 1.04
CA GLU A 208 19.28 -14.36 2.49
C GLU A 208 20.49 -13.52 2.92
N ILE A 209 20.39 -12.90 4.10
CA ILE A 209 21.31 -11.86 4.59
C ILE A 209 22.76 -12.38 4.55
N ASP A 210 23.61 -11.72 3.77
CA ASP A 210 25.05 -11.72 3.99
C ASP A 210 25.42 -10.36 4.60
N GLN A 211 26.07 -10.35 5.76
CA GLN A 211 26.27 -9.14 6.57
C GLN A 211 27.21 -8.12 5.90
N ASP A 212 27.91 -8.51 4.83
CA ASP A 212 28.81 -7.67 4.04
C ASP A 212 28.19 -7.15 2.71
N ALA A 213 26.93 -7.46 2.41
CA ALA A 213 26.32 -7.09 1.13
C ALA A 213 25.92 -5.60 1.09
N ARG A 214 26.56 -4.82 0.18
CA ARG A 214 26.22 -3.41 -0.13
C ARG A 214 24.83 -3.21 -0.78
N ILE A 215 24.08 -4.29 -1.02
CA ILE A 215 22.85 -4.28 -1.81
C ILE A 215 21.70 -4.73 -0.92
N GLY A 216 20.58 -4.00 -1.00
CA GLY A 216 19.39 -4.33 -0.23
C GLY A 216 18.92 -5.78 -0.46
N VAL A 217 18.30 -6.37 0.58
CA VAL A 217 17.77 -7.75 0.68
C VAL A 217 16.97 -8.21 -0.56
N VAL A 218 16.44 -7.26 -1.33
CA VAL A 218 15.66 -7.50 -2.55
C VAL A 218 15.98 -6.42 -3.59
N TYR A 219 16.40 -6.84 -4.78
CA TYR A 219 16.63 -5.95 -5.93
C TYR A 219 16.21 -6.61 -7.25
N VAL A 220 16.19 -5.85 -8.34
CA VAL A 220 15.96 -6.36 -9.69
C VAL A 220 17.29 -6.35 -10.45
N GLY A 221 17.59 -7.43 -11.16
CA GLY A 221 18.75 -7.50 -12.04
C GLY A 221 18.46 -8.31 -13.30
N PHE A 222 19.24 -8.09 -14.35
CA PHE A 222 19.14 -8.79 -15.63
C PHE A 222 20.01 -10.05 -15.61
N LEU A 223 19.44 -11.18 -16.00
CA LEU A 223 20.15 -12.45 -16.06
C LEU A 223 21.13 -12.43 -17.25
N GLU A 224 22.44 -12.54 -16.99
CA GLU A 224 23.45 -12.48 -18.06
C GLU A 224 24.00 -13.85 -18.43
N ASN A 225 24.14 -14.74 -17.45
CA ASN A 225 24.65 -16.08 -17.69
C ASN A 225 24.17 -17.07 -16.61
N ILE A 226 24.28 -18.36 -16.89
CA ILE A 226 24.01 -19.46 -15.96
C ILE A 226 25.17 -20.44 -16.02
N THR A 227 25.75 -20.73 -14.86
CA THR A 227 26.83 -21.69 -14.70
C THR A 227 26.45 -22.69 -13.61
N GLY A 228 25.99 -23.88 -14.02
CA GLY A 228 25.45 -24.88 -13.09
C GLY A 228 24.22 -24.35 -12.35
N ASP A 229 24.26 -24.36 -11.02
CA ASP A 229 23.16 -23.89 -10.14
C ASP A 229 23.29 -22.41 -9.73
N ILE A 230 24.15 -21.66 -10.43
CA ILE A 230 24.42 -20.25 -10.17
C ILE A 230 24.04 -19.42 -11.40
N ALA A 231 23.30 -18.34 -11.18
CA ALA A 231 23.05 -17.29 -12.15
C ALA A 231 24.01 -16.12 -11.93
N ILE A 232 24.49 -15.56 -13.03
CA ILE A 232 25.21 -14.30 -13.07
C ILE A 232 24.22 -13.21 -13.43
N VAL A 233 24.04 -12.24 -12.54
CA VAL A 233 23.03 -11.20 -12.66
C VAL A 233 23.69 -9.83 -12.64
N ARG A 234 23.34 -8.97 -13.59
CA ARG A 234 23.70 -7.55 -13.55
C ARG A 234 22.59 -6.75 -12.86
N PRO A 235 22.85 -6.11 -11.71
CA PRO A 235 21.86 -5.26 -11.04
C PRO A 235 21.32 -4.18 -11.99
N ALA A 236 20.03 -3.85 -11.85
CA ALA A 236 19.43 -2.75 -12.61
C ALA A 236 19.78 -1.37 -12.01
N ASP A 237 20.42 -1.33 -10.83
CA ASP A 237 20.88 -0.10 -10.20
C ASP A 237 22.07 0.48 -10.98
N LEU A 238 21.93 1.71 -11.46
CA LEU A 238 22.93 2.40 -12.28
C LEU A 238 24.25 2.67 -11.55
N THR A 239 24.25 2.55 -10.22
CA THR A 239 25.46 2.76 -9.39
C THR A 239 26.31 1.51 -9.25
N ILE A 240 25.81 0.34 -9.66
CA ILE A 240 26.49 -0.94 -9.50
C ILE A 240 26.80 -1.51 -10.89
N THR A 241 28.08 -1.52 -11.25
CA THR A 241 28.55 -1.99 -12.56
C THR A 241 28.99 -3.45 -12.55
N GLU A 242 29.19 -4.03 -11.38
CA GLU A 242 29.65 -5.41 -11.22
C GLU A 242 28.50 -6.41 -11.31
N THR A 243 28.77 -7.57 -11.89
CA THR A 243 27.84 -8.69 -11.90
C THR A 243 27.91 -9.47 -10.59
N ILE A 244 26.81 -10.12 -10.25
CA ILE A 244 26.65 -10.80 -8.96
C ILE A 244 26.22 -12.23 -9.20
N SER A 245 26.89 -13.15 -8.51
CA SER A 245 26.55 -14.56 -8.49
C SER A 245 25.43 -14.82 -7.50
N VAL A 246 24.34 -15.42 -7.96
CA VAL A 246 23.14 -15.70 -7.16
C VAL A 246 22.65 -17.13 -7.42
N PRO A 247 22.26 -17.90 -6.39
CA PRO A 247 21.62 -19.21 -6.60
C PRO A 247 20.33 -19.10 -7.42
N LEU A 248 20.09 -20.04 -8.35
CA LEU A 248 18.89 -20.02 -9.20
C LEU A 248 17.56 -19.99 -8.40
N LYS A 249 17.52 -20.66 -7.25
CA LYS A 249 16.36 -20.69 -6.34
C LYS A 249 15.95 -19.31 -5.78
N ASN A 250 16.86 -18.33 -5.84
CA ASN A 250 16.67 -16.99 -5.28
C ASN A 250 16.18 -15.98 -6.32
N LEU A 251 15.98 -16.39 -7.58
CA LEU A 251 15.55 -15.52 -8.67
C LEU A 251 14.11 -15.81 -9.05
N TYR A 252 13.28 -14.78 -9.06
CA TYR A 252 11.85 -14.88 -9.39
C TYR A 252 11.49 -13.86 -10.46
N ALA A 253 10.58 -14.21 -11.37
CA ALA A 253 10.12 -13.26 -12.38
C ALA A 253 9.54 -11.99 -11.72
N ILE A 254 9.83 -10.82 -12.31
CA ILE A 254 9.17 -9.57 -11.92
C ILE A 254 7.76 -9.54 -12.51
N GLY A 255 6.81 -8.81 -11.91
CA GLY A 255 5.41 -8.72 -12.36
C GLY A 255 5.18 -7.97 -13.69
N ARG A 256 6.14 -8.02 -14.62
CA ARG A 256 6.12 -7.42 -15.96
C ARG A 256 5.96 -8.51 -17.01
N ILE A 257 4.76 -9.09 -17.08
CA ILE A 257 4.40 -10.21 -17.97
C ILE A 257 4.83 -9.95 -19.42
N ASP A 258 4.77 -8.69 -19.86
CA ASP A 258 5.14 -8.26 -21.20
C ASP A 258 6.58 -8.61 -21.59
N LEU A 259 7.48 -8.72 -20.61
CA LEU A 259 8.88 -9.10 -20.84
C LEU A 259 9.07 -10.62 -20.98
N TYR A 260 8.13 -11.42 -20.48
CA TYR A 260 8.24 -12.87 -20.41
C TYR A 260 7.36 -13.59 -21.44
N ARG A 261 6.81 -12.87 -22.43
CA ARG A 261 5.89 -13.42 -23.43
C ARG A 261 6.39 -14.74 -24.04
N LYS A 262 7.64 -14.79 -24.49
CA LYS A 262 8.22 -16.00 -25.09
C LYS A 262 8.28 -17.19 -24.13
N VAL A 263 8.51 -16.93 -22.84
CA VAL A 263 8.55 -17.96 -21.80
C VAL A 263 7.14 -18.48 -21.54
N VAL A 264 6.17 -17.56 -21.42
CA VAL A 264 4.74 -17.88 -21.25
C VAL A 264 4.24 -18.74 -22.42
N GLU A 265 4.50 -18.32 -23.66
CA GLU A 265 4.13 -19.06 -24.87
C GLU A 265 4.80 -20.44 -24.94
N PHE A 266 6.08 -20.54 -24.55
CA PHE A 266 6.80 -21.83 -24.50
C PHE A 266 6.16 -22.82 -23.51
N LEU A 267 5.68 -22.33 -22.37
CA LEU A 267 4.98 -23.15 -21.37
C LEU A 267 3.56 -23.54 -21.79
N GLY A 268 3.08 -23.07 -22.95
CA GLY A 268 1.72 -23.30 -23.42
C GLY A 268 0.66 -22.50 -22.66
N GLU A 269 1.06 -21.43 -21.96
CA GLU A 269 0.15 -20.53 -21.27
C GLU A 269 -0.47 -19.51 -22.24
N ASP A 270 -1.70 -19.06 -21.95
CA ASP A 270 -2.40 -18.05 -22.74
C ASP A 270 -1.92 -16.64 -22.36
N TYR A 271 -0.94 -16.13 -23.10
CA TYR A 271 -0.38 -14.79 -22.86
C TYR A 271 -1.44 -13.69 -22.92
N ASP A 272 -2.40 -13.76 -23.85
CA ASP A 272 -3.39 -12.69 -24.00
C ASP A 272 -4.34 -12.69 -22.81
N LEU A 273 -4.76 -13.86 -22.31
CA LEU A 273 -5.51 -13.98 -21.06
C LEU A 273 -4.74 -13.37 -19.88
N LEU A 274 -3.47 -13.75 -19.71
CA LEU A 274 -2.61 -13.24 -18.64
C LEU A 274 -2.45 -11.72 -18.70
N TYR A 275 -2.25 -11.21 -19.91
CA TYR A 275 -2.13 -9.78 -20.16
C TYR A 275 -3.44 -9.04 -19.87
N ASP A 276 -4.59 -9.58 -20.27
CA ASP A 276 -5.90 -8.97 -20.02
C ASP A 276 -6.23 -8.95 -18.52
N TYR A 277 -5.84 -9.99 -17.76
CA TYR A 277 -6.03 -10.04 -16.31
C TYR A 277 -5.24 -8.96 -15.55
N LYS A 278 -4.09 -8.54 -16.07
CA LYS A 278 -3.36 -7.40 -15.51
C LYS A 278 -4.21 -6.12 -15.52
N GLY A 279 -5.01 -5.97 -16.56
CA GLY A 279 -5.89 -4.83 -16.75
C GLY A 279 -7.22 -4.93 -15.99
N GLU A 280 -7.60 -6.11 -15.49
CA GLU A 280 -8.96 -6.41 -14.99
C GLU A 280 -9.53 -5.36 -14.02
N LEU A 281 -8.66 -4.80 -13.17
CA LEU A 281 -8.99 -3.77 -12.17
C LEU A 281 -8.27 -2.43 -12.43
N THR A 282 -8.03 -2.06 -13.69
CA THR A 282 -7.40 -0.78 -14.08
C THR A 282 -8.43 0.20 -14.65
N PHE A 283 -8.07 1.50 -14.73
CA PHE A 283 -8.96 2.52 -15.30
C PHE A 283 -8.77 2.62 -16.81
N THR A 284 -9.87 2.49 -17.56
CA THR A 284 -10.12 2.69 -19.01
C THR A 284 -9.08 2.24 -20.05
N TRP A 285 -7.77 2.31 -19.80
CA TRP A 285 -6.71 2.06 -20.76
C TRP A 285 -5.49 1.38 -20.12
N GLU A 286 -5.05 0.28 -20.73
CA GLU A 286 -3.69 -0.26 -20.52
C GLU A 286 -2.95 -0.34 -21.85
N LYS A 287 -1.79 0.36 -21.95
CA LYS A 287 -1.01 0.53 -23.19
C LYS A 287 -1.85 0.91 -24.43
N GLY A 288 -2.85 1.77 -24.27
CA GLY A 288 -3.69 2.23 -25.38
C GLY A 288 -4.77 1.25 -25.84
N LYS A 289 -5.01 0.14 -25.12
CA LYS A 289 -6.19 -0.69 -25.31
C LYS A 289 -7.29 -0.28 -24.33
N LYS A 290 -8.47 0.07 -24.85
CA LYS A 290 -9.64 0.37 -24.03
C LYS A 290 -10.15 -0.92 -23.38
N MET A 291 -10.31 -0.90 -22.07
CA MET A 291 -10.84 -2.04 -21.34
C MET A 291 -12.36 -1.98 -21.26
N GLU A 292 -13.02 -3.04 -21.69
CA GLU A 292 -14.48 -3.12 -21.65
C GLU A 292 -14.98 -3.04 -20.21
N ASN A 293 -16.04 -2.24 -20.00
CA ASN A 293 -16.74 -2.07 -18.71
C ASN A 293 -15.82 -1.75 -17.50
N ALA A 294 -14.60 -1.25 -17.74
CA ALA A 294 -13.62 -1.02 -16.67
C ALA A 294 -14.12 -0.11 -15.54
N PRO A 295 -14.83 1.01 -15.80
CA PRO A 295 -15.39 1.83 -14.73
C PRO A 295 -16.41 1.08 -13.86
N LEU A 296 -17.28 0.28 -14.46
CA LEU A 296 -18.31 -0.47 -13.73
C LEU A 296 -17.69 -1.59 -12.87
N ARG A 297 -16.71 -2.33 -13.41
CA ARG A 297 -15.99 -3.37 -12.65
C ARG A 297 -15.23 -2.78 -11.46
N MET A 298 -14.59 -1.64 -11.68
CA MET A 298 -13.90 -0.89 -10.63
C MET A 298 -14.87 -0.45 -9.53
N GLU A 299 -16.03 0.10 -9.89
CA GLU A 299 -17.08 0.50 -8.94
C GLU A 299 -17.58 -0.70 -8.12
N GLU A 300 -17.86 -1.82 -8.79
CA GLU A 300 -18.29 -3.05 -8.13
C GLU A 300 -17.23 -3.58 -7.16
N GLU A 301 -15.97 -3.58 -7.57
CA GLU A 301 -14.85 -4.01 -6.73
C GLU A 301 -14.67 -3.11 -5.51
N VAL A 302 -14.80 -1.78 -5.67
CA VAL A 302 -14.77 -0.82 -4.56
C VAL A 302 -15.93 -1.07 -3.59
N LYS A 303 -17.14 -1.28 -4.10
CA LYS A 303 -18.31 -1.61 -3.26
C LYS A 303 -18.09 -2.92 -2.49
N ASN A 304 -17.53 -3.93 -3.14
CA ASN A 304 -17.21 -5.21 -2.51
C ASN A 304 -16.15 -5.06 -1.43
N ILE A 305 -15.05 -4.35 -1.68
CA ILE A 305 -14.02 -4.08 -0.67
C ILE A 305 -14.61 -3.27 0.48
N CYS A 306 -15.41 -2.25 0.20
CA CYS A 306 -16.04 -1.45 1.26
C CYS A 306 -16.95 -2.31 2.13
N LYS A 307 -17.85 -3.09 1.54
CA LYS A 307 -18.84 -3.91 2.24
C LYS A 307 -18.23 -5.10 2.97
N GLU A 308 -17.38 -5.87 2.31
CA GLU A 308 -16.89 -7.15 2.83
C GLU A 308 -15.65 -7.01 3.71
N LEU A 309 -14.83 -5.99 3.48
CA LEU A 309 -13.61 -5.75 4.24
C LEU A 309 -13.79 -4.59 5.23
N PHE A 310 -14.04 -3.37 4.75
CA PHE A 310 -14.02 -2.21 5.63
C PHE A 310 -15.20 -2.18 6.60
N ALA A 311 -16.43 -2.34 6.13
CA ALA A 311 -17.63 -2.27 6.96
C ALA A 311 -17.75 -3.44 7.94
N LYS A 312 -17.34 -4.66 7.53
CA LYS A 312 -17.47 -5.88 8.36
C LYS A 312 -16.29 -6.16 9.26
N LYS A 313 -15.05 -5.88 8.83
CA LYS A 313 -13.83 -6.32 9.53
C LYS A 313 -13.01 -5.17 10.11
N VAL A 314 -13.08 -3.97 9.52
CA VAL A 314 -12.28 -2.81 9.97
C VAL A 314 -13.11 -1.90 10.87
N PHE A 315 -14.24 -1.42 10.41
CA PHE A 315 -15.14 -0.58 11.19
C PHE A 315 -16.06 -1.42 12.08
N PRO A 316 -16.47 -0.91 13.25
CA PRO A 316 -16.14 0.41 13.81
C PRO A 316 -14.68 0.50 14.33
N LEU A 317 -14.13 1.71 14.33
CA LEU A 317 -12.81 2.02 14.93
C LEU A 317 -13.00 2.79 16.23
N LYS A 318 -12.17 2.52 17.25
CA LYS A 318 -12.19 3.25 18.51
C LYS A 318 -10.88 4.02 18.69
N LEU A 319 -10.96 5.32 18.95
CA LEU A 319 -9.84 6.17 19.34
C LEU A 319 -10.26 6.92 20.61
N GLN A 320 -9.68 6.55 21.75
CA GLN A 320 -10.17 6.95 23.07
C GLN A 320 -11.67 6.66 23.19
N GLU A 321 -12.47 7.56 23.75
CA GLU A 321 -13.92 7.37 23.89
C GLU A 321 -14.72 7.60 22.59
N VAL A 322 -14.07 7.99 21.49
CA VAL A 322 -14.75 8.23 20.22
C VAL A 322 -14.76 6.96 19.36
N THR A 323 -15.97 6.54 18.96
CA THR A 323 -16.18 5.45 18.00
C THR A 323 -16.45 6.04 16.62
N TYR A 324 -15.73 5.56 15.61
CA TYR A 324 -15.88 5.95 14.21
C TYR A 324 -16.54 4.83 13.42
N THR A 325 -17.45 5.22 12.54
CA THR A 325 -18.18 4.36 11.60
C THR A 325 -17.89 4.80 10.17
N LEU A 326 -18.20 3.95 9.20
CA LEU A 326 -18.05 4.24 7.78
C LEU A 326 -19.44 4.42 7.16
N SER A 327 -19.60 5.38 6.25
CA SER A 327 -20.84 5.52 5.48
C SER A 327 -21.10 4.28 4.62
N ASN A 328 -22.37 3.93 4.45
CA ASN A 328 -22.77 2.83 3.57
C ASN A 328 -22.55 3.15 2.09
N ASP A 329 -22.80 4.42 1.73
CA ASP A 329 -22.71 4.91 0.36
C ASP A 329 -21.48 5.82 0.19
N PRO A 330 -20.88 5.85 -1.02
CA PRO A 330 -19.83 6.80 -1.33
C PRO A 330 -20.38 8.22 -1.34
N ILE A 331 -19.50 9.19 -1.06
CA ILE A 331 -19.85 10.59 -1.10
C ILE A 331 -20.11 10.99 -2.56
N SER A 332 -21.31 11.49 -2.82
CA SER A 332 -21.56 12.26 -4.03
C SER A 332 -20.95 13.65 -3.83
N PRO A 333 -20.01 14.09 -4.69
CA PRO A 333 -19.58 15.47 -4.63
C PRO A 333 -20.77 16.34 -5.02
N GLU A 334 -21.39 17.02 -4.05
CA GLU A 334 -22.20 18.20 -4.33
C GLU A 334 -21.24 19.29 -4.84
N ILE A 335 -20.86 19.23 -6.12
CA ILE A 335 -20.25 20.36 -6.80
C ILE A 335 -21.39 21.33 -7.05
N ARG A 336 -21.60 22.26 -6.11
CA ARG A 336 -22.34 23.47 -6.42
C ARG A 336 -21.36 24.37 -7.15
N GLU A 337 -21.58 24.57 -8.44
CA GLU A 337 -20.94 25.68 -9.16
C GLU A 337 -21.36 26.97 -8.43
N GLU A 338 -20.38 27.72 -7.93
CA GLU A 338 -20.59 29.09 -7.42
C GLU A 338 -20.65 30.09 -8.57
#